data_AF-A0AAW0DB89-F1
#
_entry.id   AF-A0AAW0DB89-F1
#
_cell.length_a   1.000
_cell.length_b   1.000
_cell.length_c   1.000
_cell.angle_alpha   90.00
_cell.angle_beta   90.00
_cell.angle_gamma   90.00
#
_symmetry.space_group_name_H-M   'P 1'
#
loop_
_entity.id
_entity.type
_entity.pdbx_description
1 polymer ?
#
loop_
_entity_poly.entity_id
_entity_poly.type
_entity_poly.pdbx_seq_one_letter_code
_entity_poly.pdbx_strand_id
1 'polypeptide(L)'
;MLEGVSVILTKEQQLYAFEAFLAMRPEYVDQIRALWTICPGAVRRVVRVSVSIINTCTNVRSLACYPLVLLESVCRGAVFKHTKCVELTLIEFRVTWSTFMDSSLNGAKFFNQLEHLHFIGAFEYTGWAANWAMIPQFDNLNRISIAMGSYSQIQPTLFNKVIKSPKLKQVVVTTRLHGDEQQALQDAVQQIDHRFSVIHRRRRWKETNLWHEGLHDPDRFWKQATAEKDLPPVPRPTTTT
;
A
#
# COMPACT_ATOMS: atom_id res chain seq x y z
N MET A 1 -24.00 12.65 10.12
CA MET A 1 -23.12 11.49 10.42
C MET A 1 -21.76 12.06 10.75
N LEU A 2 -21.18 11.72 11.89
CA LEU A 2 -19.81 12.14 12.21
C LEU A 2 -18.86 11.54 11.17
N GLU A 3 -18.00 12.39 10.60
CA GLU A 3 -16.94 11.95 9.69
C GLU A 3 -16.05 10.95 10.43
N GLY A 4 -15.68 9.87 9.75
CA GLY A 4 -14.82 8.85 10.33
C GLY A 4 -13.45 9.42 10.74
N VAL A 5 -12.89 8.90 11.83
CA VAL A 5 -11.58 9.34 12.32
C VAL A 5 -10.47 8.57 11.60
N SER A 6 -9.44 9.31 11.20
CA SER A 6 -8.19 8.78 10.65
C SER A 6 -7.10 8.80 11.72
N VAL A 7 -6.44 7.66 11.93
CA VAL A 7 -5.40 7.51 12.96
C VAL A 7 -4.09 7.09 12.31
N ILE A 8 -3.03 7.86 12.55
CA ILE A 8 -1.68 7.61 12.03
C ILE A 8 -0.71 7.46 13.20
N LEU A 9 -0.10 6.28 13.31
CA LEU A 9 0.81 5.89 14.37
C LEU A 9 2.17 5.55 13.74
N THR A 10 3.14 6.43 13.93
CA THR A 10 4.48 6.33 13.32
C THR A 10 5.59 6.09 14.32
N LYS A 11 5.29 6.23 15.61
CA LYS A 11 6.24 6.04 16.72
C LYS A 11 5.74 4.98 17.68
N GLU A 12 6.67 4.28 18.33
CA GLU A 12 6.36 3.25 19.32
C GLU A 12 5.51 3.82 20.48
N GLN A 13 5.83 5.01 20.99
CA GLN A 13 5.05 5.64 22.06
C GLN A 13 3.60 5.92 21.64
N GLN A 14 3.36 6.27 20.37
CA GLN A 14 2.01 6.50 19.85
C GLN A 14 1.20 5.20 19.81
N LEU A 15 1.83 4.08 19.46
CA LEU A 15 1.17 2.77 19.46
C LEU A 15 0.68 2.40 20.87
N TYR A 16 1.55 2.47 21.89
CA TYR A 16 1.15 2.13 23.26
C TYR A 16 0.10 3.08 23.83
N ALA A 17 0.27 4.39 23.61
CA ALA A 17 -0.71 5.38 24.07
C ALA A 17 -2.07 5.15 23.42
N PHE A 18 -2.08 4.79 22.13
CA PHE A 18 -3.31 4.51 21.40
C PHE A 18 -3.97 3.19 21.85
N GLU A 19 -3.19 2.12 22.05
CA GLU A 19 -3.70 0.87 22.61
C GLU A 19 -4.36 1.09 23.98
N ALA A 20 -3.70 1.85 24.88
CA ALA A 20 -4.28 2.22 26.16
C ALA A 20 -5.54 3.08 26.02
N PHE A 21 -5.56 4.02 25.07
CA PHE A 21 -6.74 4.83 24.77
C PHE A 21 -7.93 3.95 24.32
N LEU A 22 -7.72 2.99 23.42
CA LEU A 22 -8.78 2.07 22.97
C LEU A 22 -9.34 1.24 24.12
N ALA A 23 -8.49 0.81 25.06
CA ALA A 23 -8.92 0.09 26.24
C ALA A 23 -9.73 0.96 27.21
N MET A 24 -9.36 2.24 27.38
CA MET A 24 -10.07 3.17 28.26
C MET A 24 -11.36 3.74 27.65
N ARG A 25 -11.43 3.82 26.32
CA ARG A 25 -12.51 4.47 25.58
C ARG A 25 -13.02 3.62 24.40
N PRO A 26 -13.58 2.42 24.67
CA PRO A 26 -14.05 1.51 23.64
C PRO A 26 -15.12 2.10 22.71
N GLU A 27 -15.86 3.13 23.16
CA GLU A 27 -16.89 3.84 22.40
C GLU A 27 -16.37 4.56 21.14
N TYR A 28 -15.06 4.79 21.01
CA TYR A 28 -14.47 5.41 19.80
C TYR A 28 -13.96 4.38 18.79
N VAL A 29 -13.89 3.10 19.14
CA VAL A 29 -13.34 2.05 18.27
C VAL A 29 -14.05 2.02 16.91
N ASP A 30 -15.38 2.10 16.93
CA ASP A 30 -16.20 2.07 15.72
C ASP A 30 -16.12 3.33 14.87
N GLN A 31 -15.55 4.42 15.39
CA GLN A 31 -15.40 5.68 14.65
C GLN A 31 -14.15 5.68 13.78
N ILE A 32 -13.20 4.76 14.02
CA ILE A 32 -11.94 4.68 13.29
C ILE A 32 -12.17 4.06 11.91
N ARG A 33 -11.94 4.85 10.85
CA ARG A 33 -12.13 4.43 9.46
C ARG A 33 -10.84 4.26 8.69
N ALA A 34 -9.80 4.98 9.07
CA ALA A 34 -8.47 4.79 8.51
C ALA A 34 -7.48 4.58 9.64
N LEU A 35 -6.64 3.55 9.49
CA LEU A 35 -5.65 3.19 10.49
C LEU A 35 -4.31 2.92 9.83
N TRP A 36 -3.30 3.67 10.25
CA TRP A 36 -1.94 3.57 9.75
C TRP A 36 -1.02 3.21 10.91
N THR A 37 -0.49 1.98 10.94
CA THR A 37 0.46 1.49 11.96
C THR A 37 1.83 1.30 11.30
N ILE A 38 2.62 2.37 11.24
CA ILE A 38 3.88 2.45 10.48
C ILE A 38 5.02 2.86 11.40
N CYS A 39 5.38 1.99 12.34
CA CYS A 39 6.53 2.21 13.21
C CYS A 39 7.77 1.50 12.63
N PRO A 40 8.80 2.23 12.16
CA PRO A 40 10.03 1.64 11.64
C PRO A 40 10.76 0.82 12.72
N GLY A 41 11.57 -0.15 12.28
CA GLY A 41 12.37 -0.97 13.20
C GLY A 41 11.52 -1.93 14.03
N ALA A 42 10.47 -2.50 13.43
CA ALA A 42 9.47 -3.35 14.07
C ALA A 42 10.07 -4.56 14.82
N VAL A 43 10.51 -4.32 16.06
CA VAL A 43 10.82 -5.37 17.02
C VAL A 43 9.53 -6.11 17.40
N ARG A 44 9.65 -7.34 17.89
CA ARG A 44 8.52 -8.23 18.23
C ARG A 44 7.43 -7.54 19.08
N ARG A 45 7.80 -6.60 19.95
CA ARG A 45 6.86 -5.82 20.79
C ARG A 45 5.97 -4.89 19.96
N VAL A 46 6.56 -4.13 19.03
CA VAL A 46 5.85 -3.21 18.12
C VAL A 46 4.84 -3.97 17.26
N VAL A 47 5.22 -5.15 16.76
CA VAL A 47 4.31 -6.04 16.01
C VAL A 47 3.10 -6.42 16.87
N ARG A 48 3.33 -6.86 18.12
CA ARG A 48 2.25 -7.28 19.03
C ARG A 48 1.23 -6.16 19.28
N VAL A 49 1.71 -4.95 19.59
CA VAL A 49 0.85 -3.80 19.87
C VAL A 49 0.07 -3.40 18.61
N SER A 50 0.73 -3.37 17.44
CA SER A 50 0.06 -3.06 16.18
C SER A 50 -1.05 -4.08 15.85
N VAL A 51 -0.78 -5.37 16.09
CA VAL A 51 -1.78 -6.45 15.92
C VAL A 51 -2.97 -6.27 16.86
N SER A 52 -2.71 -5.92 18.13
CA SER A 52 -3.75 -5.64 19.12
C SER A 52 -4.66 -4.48 18.71
N ILE A 53 -4.06 -3.37 18.27
CA ILE A 53 -4.79 -2.19 17.77
C ILE A 53 -5.65 -2.57 16.56
N ILE A 54 -5.08 -3.22 15.54
CA ILE A 54 -5.82 -3.60 14.33
C ILE A 54 -6.98 -4.53 14.69
N ASN A 55 -6.75 -5.56 15.52
CA ASN A 55 -7.80 -6.49 15.95
C ASN A 55 -8.95 -5.84 16.73
N THR A 56 -8.69 -4.69 17.37
CA THR A 56 -9.69 -3.90 18.08
C THR A 56 -10.48 -3.03 17.10
N CYS A 57 -9.80 -2.36 16.18
CA CYS A 57 -10.39 -1.45 15.19
C CYS A 57 -10.98 -2.19 13.98
N THR A 58 -12.18 -2.76 14.14
CA THR A 58 -12.81 -3.60 13.09
C THR A 58 -13.53 -2.82 11.99
N ASN A 59 -13.88 -1.56 12.24
CA ASN A 59 -14.67 -0.72 11.32
C ASN A 59 -13.83 0.04 10.27
N VAL A 60 -12.55 -0.34 10.15
CA VAL A 60 -11.53 0.24 9.26
C VAL A 60 -11.87 -0.05 7.79
N ARG A 61 -11.80 1.01 6.98
CA ARG A 61 -11.94 1.00 5.51
C ARG A 61 -10.61 1.09 4.78
N SER A 62 -9.64 1.80 5.37
CA SER A 62 -8.30 2.02 4.81
C SER A 62 -7.24 1.64 5.85
N LEU A 63 -6.41 0.64 5.53
CA LEU A 63 -5.39 0.10 6.43
C LEU A 63 -4.00 0.30 5.81
N ALA A 64 -3.06 0.84 6.58
CA ALA A 64 -1.64 0.84 6.23
C ALA A 64 -0.81 0.16 7.31
N CYS A 65 -0.05 -0.86 6.93
CA CYS A 65 0.78 -1.60 7.87
C CYS A 65 1.91 -2.37 7.18
N TYR A 66 2.83 -2.92 7.98
CA TYR A 66 3.83 -3.86 7.51
C TYR A 66 3.21 -5.25 7.25
N PRO A 67 3.71 -6.03 6.27
CA PRO A 67 3.16 -7.33 5.90
C PRO A 67 3.02 -8.31 7.07
N LEU A 68 4.01 -8.37 7.98
CA LEU A 68 3.96 -9.26 9.14
C LEU A 68 2.81 -8.88 10.09
N VAL A 69 2.56 -7.58 10.28
CA VAL A 69 1.44 -7.11 11.10
C VAL A 69 0.11 -7.53 10.46
N LEU A 70 -0.04 -7.37 9.14
CA LEU A 70 -1.24 -7.83 8.41
C LEU A 70 -1.44 -9.34 8.53
N LEU A 71 -0.36 -10.12 8.41
CA LEU A 71 -0.40 -11.58 8.52
C LEU A 71 -0.96 -12.00 9.87
N GLU A 72 -0.41 -11.45 10.96
CA GLU A 72 -0.77 -11.82 12.33
C GLU A 72 -2.15 -11.30 12.75
N SER A 73 -2.53 -10.09 12.32
CA SER A 73 -3.81 -9.47 12.71
C SER A 73 -4.99 -9.96 11.87
N VAL A 74 -4.86 -9.92 10.55
CA VAL A 74 -5.99 -10.15 9.65
C VAL A 74 -6.00 -11.59 9.15
N CYS A 75 -4.88 -12.08 8.64
CA CYS A 75 -4.84 -13.35 7.92
C CYS A 75 -4.91 -14.55 8.86
N ARG A 76 -4.13 -14.53 9.96
CA ARG A 76 -4.10 -15.58 11.00
C ARG A 76 -5.15 -15.40 12.09
N GLY A 77 -5.93 -14.33 12.06
CA GLY A 77 -7.01 -14.10 13.03
C GLY A 77 -8.01 -15.25 13.01
N ALA A 78 -8.44 -15.72 14.19
CA ALA A 78 -9.42 -16.82 14.30
C ALA A 78 -10.77 -16.48 13.64
N VAL A 79 -11.13 -15.19 13.60
CA VAL A 79 -12.35 -14.68 12.98
C VAL A 79 -11.99 -13.55 12.03
N PHE A 80 -12.57 -13.58 10.83
CA PHE A 80 -12.42 -12.48 9.88
C PHE A 80 -13.27 -11.26 10.29
N LYS A 81 -12.62 -10.24 10.84
CA LYS A 81 -13.28 -9.02 11.37
C LYS A 81 -13.31 -7.84 10.40
N HIS A 82 -12.32 -7.72 9.53
CA HIS A 82 -12.07 -6.52 8.70
C HIS A 82 -12.91 -6.46 7.42
N THR A 83 -14.21 -6.74 7.51
CA THR A 83 -15.13 -6.89 6.35
C THR A 83 -15.38 -5.62 5.55
N LYS A 84 -14.98 -4.45 6.06
CA LYS A 84 -15.19 -3.14 5.42
C LYS A 84 -13.91 -2.54 4.85
N CYS A 85 -12.77 -3.21 5.02
CA CYS A 85 -11.48 -2.71 4.58
C CYS A 85 -11.33 -2.93 3.07
N VAL A 86 -11.45 -1.86 2.29
CA VAL A 86 -11.36 -1.88 0.82
C VAL A 86 -10.05 -1.31 0.30
N GLU A 87 -9.28 -0.63 1.15
CA GLU A 87 -7.97 -0.08 0.79
C GLU A 87 -6.88 -0.64 1.69
N LEU A 88 -5.78 -1.08 1.08
CA LEU A 88 -4.62 -1.58 1.79
C LEU A 88 -3.34 -0.93 1.27
N THR A 89 -2.53 -0.40 2.19
CA THR A 89 -1.16 0.04 1.93
C THR A 89 -0.17 -0.86 2.65
N LEU A 90 0.66 -1.56 1.89
CA LEU A 90 1.72 -2.41 2.40
C LEU A 90 3.05 -1.68 2.38
N ILE A 91 3.64 -1.51 3.57
CA ILE A 91 4.92 -0.84 3.77
C ILE A 91 6.04 -1.88 3.78
N GLU A 92 7.08 -1.66 2.98
CA GLU A 92 8.25 -2.53 2.86
C GLU A 92 7.85 -4.00 2.69
N PHE A 93 7.17 -4.29 1.59
CA PHE A 93 6.69 -5.65 1.32
C PHE A 93 7.87 -6.63 1.19
N ARG A 94 8.04 -7.53 2.17
CA ARG A 94 9.17 -8.48 2.24
C ARG A 94 8.73 -9.92 2.51
N VAL A 95 7.51 -10.28 2.14
CA VAL A 95 6.95 -11.63 2.31
C VAL A 95 6.42 -12.15 0.99
N THR A 96 6.26 -13.47 0.85
CA THR A 96 5.69 -14.04 -0.37
C THR A 96 4.17 -14.01 -0.32
N TRP A 97 3.51 -13.91 -1.47
CA TRP A 97 2.04 -13.99 -1.52
C TRP A 97 1.49 -15.30 -1.00
N SER A 98 2.22 -16.40 -1.14
CA SER A 98 1.82 -17.70 -0.59
C SER A 98 1.62 -17.66 0.93
N THR A 99 2.34 -16.78 1.65
CA THR A 99 2.15 -16.57 3.10
C THR A 99 0.77 -15.99 3.43
N PHE A 100 0.18 -15.22 2.53
CA PHE A 100 -1.16 -14.64 2.71
C PHE A 100 -2.27 -15.49 2.10
N MET A 101 -1.99 -16.18 1.00
CA MET A 101 -2.98 -16.88 0.19
C MET A 101 -3.17 -18.35 0.58
N ASP A 102 -2.63 -18.77 1.73
CA ASP A 102 -2.93 -20.08 2.30
C ASP A 102 -4.43 -20.21 2.57
N SER A 103 -5.05 -21.29 2.07
CA SER A 103 -6.49 -21.53 2.18
C SER A 103 -6.98 -21.71 3.61
N SER A 104 -6.08 -22.03 4.55
CA SER A 104 -6.40 -22.11 5.98
C SER A 104 -6.51 -20.72 6.65
N LEU A 105 -6.11 -19.66 5.96
CA LEU A 105 -6.08 -18.29 6.46
C LEU A 105 -7.20 -17.43 5.89
N ASN A 106 -7.50 -16.32 6.55
CA ASN A 106 -8.43 -15.31 6.06
C ASN A 106 -7.86 -14.43 4.96
N GLY A 107 -6.58 -14.60 4.58
CA GLY A 107 -5.91 -13.69 3.66
C GLY A 107 -6.58 -13.64 2.29
N ALA A 108 -6.87 -14.79 1.65
CA ALA A 108 -7.58 -14.80 0.37
C ALA A 108 -8.92 -14.04 0.41
N LYS A 109 -9.70 -14.25 1.48
CA LYS A 109 -10.97 -13.52 1.71
C LYS A 109 -10.74 -12.02 1.86
N PHE A 110 -9.73 -11.63 2.63
CA PHE A 110 -9.38 -10.22 2.85
C PHE A 110 -8.90 -9.54 1.56
N PHE A 111 -8.02 -10.17 0.79
CA PHE A 111 -7.51 -9.55 -0.44
C PHE A 111 -8.59 -9.47 -1.53
N ASN A 112 -9.53 -10.42 -1.58
CA ASN A 112 -10.60 -10.39 -2.58
C ASN A 112 -11.62 -9.26 -2.39
N GLN A 113 -11.75 -8.66 -1.21
CA GLN A 113 -12.61 -7.48 -0.99
C GLN A 113 -11.90 -6.15 -1.28
N LEU A 114 -10.59 -6.15 -1.48
CA LEU A 114 -9.85 -4.92 -1.72
C LEU A 114 -10.20 -4.33 -3.08
N GLU A 115 -10.43 -3.02 -3.07
CA GLU A 115 -10.60 -2.19 -4.26
C GLU A 115 -9.27 -1.50 -4.62
N HIS A 116 -8.52 -1.05 -3.61
CA HIS A 116 -7.26 -0.33 -3.75
C HIS A 116 -6.11 -1.07 -3.05
N LEU A 117 -4.99 -1.25 -3.76
CA LEU A 117 -3.79 -1.89 -3.21
C LEU A 117 -2.55 -1.05 -3.50
N HIS A 118 -1.82 -0.70 -2.45
CA HIS A 118 -0.66 0.18 -2.51
C HIS A 118 0.57 -0.51 -1.94
N PHE A 119 1.70 -0.35 -2.61
CA PHE A 119 2.99 -0.84 -2.15
C PHE A 119 3.94 0.34 -1.99
N ILE A 120 4.49 0.50 -0.79
CA ILE A 120 5.50 1.52 -0.48
C ILE A 120 6.80 0.82 -0.11
N GLY A 121 7.91 1.12 -0.79
CA GLY A 121 9.21 0.52 -0.49
C GLY A 121 9.31 -0.98 -0.79
N ALA A 122 8.47 -1.51 -1.67
CA ALA A 122 8.49 -2.92 -2.05
C ALA A 122 9.83 -3.34 -2.71
N PHE A 123 10.45 -2.46 -3.51
CA PHE A 123 11.59 -2.85 -4.36
C PHE A 123 12.96 -2.35 -3.87
N GLU A 124 13.05 -1.69 -2.71
CA GLU A 124 14.32 -1.11 -2.26
C GLU A 124 15.32 -2.14 -1.71
N TYR A 125 14.89 -3.39 -1.45
CA TYR A 125 15.70 -4.40 -0.75
C TYR A 125 16.08 -5.64 -1.59
N THR A 126 15.84 -5.66 -2.90
CA THR A 126 16.06 -6.86 -3.70
C THR A 126 17.49 -6.98 -4.24
N GLY A 127 18.41 -7.43 -3.39
CA GLY A 127 19.48 -8.32 -3.86
C GLY A 127 18.95 -9.72 -4.23
N TRP A 128 17.71 -10.04 -3.84
CA TRP A 128 17.09 -11.37 -3.97
C TRP A 128 15.88 -11.34 -4.92
N ALA A 129 16.14 -11.06 -6.19
CA ALA A 129 15.16 -10.89 -7.26
C ALA A 129 14.38 -12.16 -7.69
N ALA A 130 14.32 -13.23 -6.87
CA ALA A 130 13.83 -14.53 -7.33
C ALA A 130 12.43 -14.93 -6.80
N ASN A 131 11.99 -14.45 -5.64
CA ASN A 131 10.84 -15.07 -4.96
C ASN A 131 9.64 -14.14 -4.74
N TRP A 132 9.57 -13.01 -5.43
CA TRP A 132 8.31 -12.28 -5.54
C TRP A 132 7.38 -13.13 -6.41
N ALA A 133 6.59 -13.98 -5.75
CA ALA A 133 5.49 -14.65 -6.41
C ALA A 133 4.65 -13.60 -7.15
N MET A 134 4.14 -13.96 -8.32
CA MET A 134 3.27 -13.10 -9.13
C MET A 134 2.15 -12.53 -8.24
N ILE A 135 1.85 -11.23 -8.36
CA ILE A 135 0.74 -10.62 -7.61
C ILE A 135 -0.54 -11.37 -8.02
N PRO A 136 -1.29 -11.97 -7.07
CA PRO A 136 -2.47 -12.74 -7.40
C PRO A 136 -3.54 -11.91 -8.11
N GLN A 137 -4.45 -12.59 -8.77
CA GLN A 137 -5.67 -11.98 -9.28
C GLN A 137 -6.62 -11.72 -8.10
N PHE A 138 -7.27 -10.55 -8.10
CA PHE A 138 -8.22 -10.15 -7.07
C PHE A 138 -9.51 -9.66 -7.73
N ASP A 139 -10.66 -10.19 -7.30
CA ASP A 139 -11.93 -9.98 -8.04
C ASP A 139 -12.45 -8.54 -7.97
N ASN A 140 -12.20 -7.84 -6.86
CA ASN A 140 -12.70 -6.48 -6.64
C ASN A 140 -11.66 -5.38 -6.87
N LEU A 141 -10.40 -5.74 -7.13
CA LEU A 141 -9.31 -4.79 -7.23
C LEU A 141 -9.48 -3.92 -8.47
N ASN A 142 -9.58 -2.62 -8.24
CA ASN A 142 -9.79 -1.63 -9.29
C ASN A 142 -8.54 -0.79 -9.56
N ARG A 143 -7.67 -0.60 -8.56
CA ARG A 143 -6.49 0.27 -8.68
C ARG A 143 -5.32 -0.29 -7.88
N ILE A 144 -4.13 -0.19 -8.48
CA ILE A 144 -2.87 -0.56 -7.82
C ILE A 144 -1.90 0.62 -7.91
N SER A 145 -1.18 0.91 -6.84
CA SER A 145 -0.04 1.83 -6.90
C SER A 145 1.23 1.20 -6.33
N ILE A 146 2.38 1.47 -6.95
CA ILE A 146 3.64 0.86 -6.58
C ILE A 146 4.74 1.90 -6.57
N ALA A 147 5.33 2.11 -5.39
CA ALA A 147 6.49 2.95 -5.23
C ALA A 147 7.79 2.19 -5.52
N MET A 148 8.47 2.58 -6.59
CA MET A 148 9.74 1.97 -7.01
C MET A 148 10.97 2.52 -6.31
N GLY A 149 10.87 3.66 -5.62
CA GLY A 149 12.05 4.31 -5.05
C GLY A 149 13.05 4.70 -6.14
N SER A 150 14.27 4.18 -6.05
CA SER A 150 15.35 4.38 -7.03
C SER A 150 15.48 3.25 -8.06
N TYR A 151 14.59 2.26 -8.04
CA TYR A 151 14.66 1.13 -8.95
C TYR A 151 14.19 1.52 -10.36
N SER A 152 14.86 1.00 -11.39
CA SER A 152 14.63 1.40 -12.78
C SER A 152 13.98 0.35 -13.66
N GLN A 153 13.79 -0.87 -13.15
CA GLN A 153 13.27 -1.99 -13.93
C GLN A 153 12.05 -2.61 -13.27
N ILE A 154 11.05 -2.96 -14.07
CA ILE A 154 9.91 -3.75 -13.61
C ILE A 154 9.98 -5.11 -14.31
N GLN A 155 9.81 -6.19 -13.55
CA GLN A 155 9.63 -7.51 -14.12
C GLN A 155 8.16 -7.69 -14.55
N PRO A 156 7.87 -7.88 -15.85
CA PRO A 156 6.48 -8.07 -16.33
C PRO A 156 5.77 -9.25 -15.67
N THR A 157 6.52 -10.31 -15.37
CA THR A 157 6.03 -11.54 -14.73
C THR A 157 5.34 -11.29 -13.40
N LEU A 158 5.71 -10.23 -12.67
CA LEU A 158 5.06 -9.83 -11.42
C LEU A 158 3.56 -9.54 -11.61
N PHE A 159 3.17 -9.08 -12.79
CA PHE A 159 1.84 -8.55 -13.08
C PHE A 159 0.93 -9.51 -13.85
N ASN A 160 1.48 -10.57 -14.44
CA ASN A 160 0.79 -11.53 -15.30
C ASN A 160 -0.55 -12.08 -14.75
N LYS A 161 -0.69 -12.19 -13.42
CA LYS A 161 -1.95 -12.62 -12.78
C LYS A 161 -2.85 -11.43 -12.45
N VAL A 162 -2.32 -10.40 -11.79
CA VAL A 162 -3.14 -9.27 -11.35
C VAL A 162 -3.77 -8.48 -12.50
N ILE A 163 -3.13 -8.40 -13.67
CA ILE A 163 -3.74 -7.75 -14.85
C ILE A 163 -5.01 -8.45 -15.33
N LYS A 164 -5.20 -9.73 -14.98
CA LYS A 164 -6.42 -10.49 -15.30
C LYS A 164 -7.57 -10.19 -14.34
N SER A 165 -7.36 -9.33 -13.33
CA SER A 165 -8.40 -8.90 -12.40
C SER A 165 -9.48 -8.13 -13.17
N PRO A 166 -10.76 -8.57 -13.11
CA PRO A 166 -11.80 -8.10 -14.03
C PRO A 166 -12.19 -6.64 -13.83
N LYS A 167 -11.98 -6.10 -12.61
CA LYS A 167 -12.30 -4.71 -12.27
C LYS A 167 -11.10 -3.78 -12.33
N LEU A 168 -9.90 -4.27 -12.66
CA LEU A 168 -8.69 -3.47 -12.64
C LEU A 168 -8.74 -2.40 -13.74
N LYS A 169 -8.76 -1.14 -13.31
CA LYS A 169 -8.85 0.05 -14.16
C LYS A 169 -7.49 0.72 -14.34
N GLN A 170 -6.64 0.72 -13.32
CA GLN A 170 -5.41 1.52 -13.34
C GLN A 170 -4.29 0.88 -12.52
N VAL A 171 -3.07 0.93 -13.04
CA VAL A 171 -1.85 0.62 -12.30
C VAL A 171 -0.90 1.81 -12.38
N VAL A 172 -0.53 2.35 -11.22
CA VAL A 172 0.36 3.50 -11.11
C VAL A 172 1.70 3.06 -10.56
N VAL A 173 2.76 3.45 -11.24
CA VAL A 173 4.14 3.24 -10.81
C VAL A 173 4.74 4.60 -10.47
N THR A 174 5.12 4.83 -9.22
CA THR A 174 5.80 6.08 -8.82
C THR A 174 7.31 5.87 -8.77
N THR A 175 8.07 6.74 -9.43
CA THR A 175 9.52 6.62 -9.59
C THR A 175 10.25 7.91 -9.28
N ARG A 176 11.54 7.84 -8.90
CA ARG A 176 12.44 9.01 -8.81
C ARG A 176 13.29 9.21 -10.07
N LEU A 177 13.12 8.38 -11.09
CA LEU A 177 13.84 8.49 -12.36
C LEU A 177 13.47 9.78 -13.12
N HIS A 178 14.39 10.26 -13.96
CA HIS A 178 14.26 11.52 -14.71
C HIS A 178 14.60 11.30 -16.19
N GLY A 179 14.07 12.17 -17.07
CA GLY A 179 14.39 12.18 -18.49
C GLY A 179 14.21 10.82 -19.16
N ASP A 180 15.23 10.38 -19.90
CA ASP A 180 15.21 9.14 -20.69
C ASP A 180 14.96 7.88 -19.85
N GLU A 181 15.41 7.84 -18.58
CA GLU A 181 15.17 6.69 -17.71
C GLU A 181 13.70 6.57 -17.30
N GLN A 182 13.05 7.71 -17.05
CA GLN A 182 11.61 7.73 -16.77
C GLN A 182 10.83 7.28 -18.01
N GLN A 183 11.21 7.76 -19.19
CA GLN A 183 10.57 7.38 -20.45
C GLN A 183 10.76 5.89 -20.75
N ALA A 184 11.96 5.35 -20.59
CA ALA A 184 12.23 3.93 -20.78
C ALA A 184 11.38 3.05 -19.84
N LEU A 185 11.20 3.47 -18.58
CA LEU A 185 10.30 2.80 -17.66
C LEU A 185 8.82 2.90 -18.10
N GLN A 186 8.40 4.07 -18.58
CA GLN A 186 7.04 4.30 -19.11
C GLN A 186 6.75 3.37 -20.30
N ASP A 187 7.67 3.26 -21.25
CA ASP A 187 7.54 2.40 -22.41
C ASP A 187 7.50 0.93 -21.98
N ALA A 188 8.38 0.52 -21.05
CA ALA A 188 8.43 -0.84 -20.52
C ALA A 188 7.13 -1.26 -19.83
N VAL A 189 6.52 -0.39 -19.01
CA VAL A 189 5.26 -0.73 -18.33
C VAL A 189 4.06 -0.74 -19.27
N GLN A 190 4.06 0.09 -20.32
CA GLN A 190 2.99 0.08 -21.33
C GLN A 190 2.99 -1.21 -22.16
N GLN A 191 4.16 -1.83 -22.36
CA GLN A 191 4.25 -3.15 -22.99
C GLN A 191 3.64 -4.27 -22.13
N ILE A 192 3.55 -4.07 -20.81
CA ILE A 192 2.90 -5.03 -19.90
C ILE A 192 1.38 -4.93 -20.07
N ASP A 193 0.82 -3.74 -19.93
CA ASP A 193 -0.61 -3.47 -20.05
C ASP A 193 -0.88 -1.96 -20.21
N HIS A 194 -1.82 -1.60 -21.08
CA HIS A 194 -2.20 -0.19 -21.36
C HIS A 194 -2.72 0.59 -20.15
N ARG A 195 -3.15 -0.10 -19.07
CA ARG A 195 -3.62 0.51 -17.82
C ARG A 195 -2.48 1.03 -16.94
N PHE A 196 -1.22 0.79 -17.31
CA PHE A 196 -0.07 1.25 -16.56
C PHE A 196 0.26 2.72 -16.88
N SER A 197 0.65 3.46 -15.84
CA SER A 197 1.18 4.81 -15.94
C SER A 197 2.33 5.01 -14.95
N VAL A 198 3.38 5.70 -15.38
CA VAL A 198 4.53 6.08 -14.56
C VAL A 198 4.40 7.54 -14.15
N ILE A 199 4.56 7.81 -12.87
CA ILE A 199 4.54 9.16 -12.31
C ILE A 199 5.89 9.46 -11.70
N HIS A 200 6.43 10.63 -12.05
CA HIS A 200 7.63 11.13 -11.41
C HIS A 200 7.31 11.68 -10.01
N ARG A 201 7.93 11.09 -8.98
CA ARG A 201 7.85 11.55 -7.60
C ARG A 201 8.75 12.76 -7.40
N ARG A 202 8.16 13.95 -7.36
CA ARG A 202 8.89 15.20 -7.06
C ARG A 202 9.52 15.15 -5.66
N ARG A 203 10.70 15.77 -5.48
CA ARG A 203 11.47 15.77 -4.20
C ARG A 203 10.66 16.12 -2.95
N ARG A 204 9.63 16.97 -3.06
CA ARG A 204 8.79 17.38 -1.92
C ARG A 204 7.73 16.34 -1.53
N TRP A 205 7.53 15.30 -2.34
CA TRP A 205 6.55 14.28 -2.06
C TRP A 205 7.19 13.16 -1.26
N LYS A 206 6.75 13.02 -0.01
CA LYS A 206 6.90 11.75 0.69
C LYS A 206 5.68 10.91 0.31
N GLU A 207 5.87 9.66 -0.11
CA GLU A 207 4.74 8.76 -0.45
C GLU A 207 3.77 8.66 0.72
N THR A 208 4.29 8.56 1.94
CA THR A 208 3.48 8.65 3.16
C THR A 208 2.60 9.89 3.21
N ASN A 209 3.10 11.06 2.77
CA ASN A 209 2.33 12.30 2.78
C ASN A 209 1.26 12.33 1.70
N LEU A 210 1.54 11.82 0.49
CA LEU A 210 0.54 11.72 -0.58
C LEU A 210 -0.66 10.88 -0.14
N TRP A 211 -0.38 9.78 0.54
CA TRP A 211 -1.42 8.89 1.03
C TRP A 211 -2.08 9.40 2.31
N HIS A 212 -1.36 10.14 3.17
CA HIS A 212 -1.97 10.90 4.26
C HIS A 212 -2.95 11.97 3.73
N GLU A 213 -2.58 12.69 2.67
CA GLU A 213 -3.48 13.65 2.00
C GLU A 213 -4.67 12.92 1.33
N GLY A 214 -4.45 11.68 0.85
CA GLY A 214 -5.49 10.78 0.37
C GLY A 214 -6.55 10.42 1.41
N LEU A 215 -6.23 10.50 2.72
CA LEU A 215 -7.23 10.32 3.77
C LEU A 215 -8.29 11.43 3.77
N HIS A 216 -7.96 12.59 3.19
CA HIS A 216 -8.87 13.74 3.06
C HIS A 216 -9.46 13.86 1.64
N ASP A 217 -8.76 13.39 0.60
CA ASP A 217 -9.28 13.25 -0.77
C ASP A 217 -8.73 11.96 -1.41
N PRO A 218 -9.45 10.82 -1.28
CA PRO A 218 -8.98 9.50 -1.75
C PRO A 218 -8.70 9.45 -3.25
N ASP A 219 -9.36 10.30 -4.04
CA ASP A 219 -9.18 10.37 -5.48
C ASP A 219 -8.05 11.31 -5.90
N ARG A 220 -7.53 12.15 -5.01
CA ARG A 220 -6.51 13.16 -5.36
C ARG A 220 -5.29 12.56 -6.01
N PHE A 221 -4.76 11.48 -5.43
CA PHE A 221 -3.62 10.76 -5.99
C PHE A 221 -3.92 10.27 -7.41
N TRP A 222 -5.10 9.71 -7.65
CA TRP A 222 -5.49 9.13 -8.93
C TRP A 222 -5.82 10.19 -9.99
N LYS A 223 -6.45 11.29 -9.60
CA LYS A 223 -6.67 12.47 -10.45
C LYS A 223 -5.33 13.05 -10.89
N GLN A 224 -4.39 13.17 -9.95
CA GLN A 224 -3.05 13.65 -10.26
C GLN A 224 -2.28 12.67 -11.15
N ALA A 225 -2.36 11.37 -10.87
CA ALA A 225 -1.79 10.33 -11.72
C ALA A 225 -2.28 10.42 -13.16
N THR A 226 -3.57 10.70 -13.33
CA THR A 226 -4.18 10.89 -14.65
C THR A 226 -3.67 12.17 -15.31
N ALA A 227 -3.61 13.28 -14.58
CA ALA A 227 -3.13 14.56 -15.09
C ALA A 227 -1.64 14.53 -15.49
N GLU A 228 -0.82 13.74 -14.80
CA GLU A 228 0.62 13.64 -15.07
C GLU A 228 0.97 12.63 -16.16
N LYS A 229 0.03 11.74 -16.54
CA LYS A 229 0.23 10.75 -17.59
C LYS A 229 0.59 11.38 -18.94
N ASP A 230 0.05 12.58 -19.21
CA ASP A 230 0.20 13.27 -20.49
C ASP A 230 1.30 14.34 -20.46
N LEU A 231 2.03 14.48 -19.35
CA LEU A 231 3.12 15.45 -19.23
C LEU A 231 4.43 14.88 -19.77
N PRO A 232 5.30 15.72 -20.37
CA PRO A 232 6.63 15.29 -20.77
C PRO A 232 7.48 14.85 -19.56
N PRO A 233 8.47 13.95 -19.76
CA PRO A 233 9.37 13.52 -18.70
C PRO A 233 10.03 14.69 -17.98
N VAL A 234 10.20 14.57 -16.67
CA VAL A 234 10.81 15.64 -15.88
C VAL A 234 12.31 15.71 -16.21
N PRO A 235 12.84 16.85 -16.69
CA PRO A 235 14.25 16.97 -17.02
C PRO A 235 15.12 16.76 -15.78
N ARG A 236 16.34 16.24 -15.98
CA ARG A 236 17.31 16.08 -14.88
C ARG A 236 17.65 17.47 -14.32
N PRO A 237 17.71 17.64 -12.99
CA PRO A 237 18.17 18.89 -12.39
C PRO A 237 19.60 19.19 -12.89
N THR A 238 19.82 20.36 -13.47
CA THR A 238 21.17 20.85 -13.73
C THR A 238 21.83 21.14 -12.39
N THR A 239 22.87 20.38 -12.05
CA THR A 239 23.72 20.69 -10.90
C THR A 239 24.48 21.96 -11.23
N THR A 240 23.98 23.12 -10.79
CA THR A 240 24.80 24.33 -10.65
C THR A 240 25.84 24.03 -9.57
N THR A 241 27.06 23.75 -10.02
CA THR A 241 28.28 23.61 -9.23
C THR A 241 28.68 24.91 -8.59
#